data_AF-A0AAV5DFT1-F1
#
_entry.id   AF-A0AAV5DFT1-F1
#
_cell.length_a   1.000
_cell.length_b   1.000
_cell.length_c   1.000
_cell.angle_alpha   90.00
_cell.angle_beta   90.00
_cell.angle_gamma   90.00
#
_symmetry.space_group_name_H-M   'P 1'
#
loop_
_entity.id
_entity.type
_entity.pdbx_description
1 polymer ?
#
loop_
_entity_poly.entity_id
_entity_poly.type
_entity_poly.pdbx_seq_one_letter_code
_entity_poly.pdbx_strand_id
1 'polypeptide(L)'
;MDNSQFFCASSFDSPPLSVAGATTSRWRSHSPDFVLLDKVAYLADRRNGTTAEAFGRAGQSVQVSFWLADPPGLSHLCVHGPGLKKTDFAEEPRIVNAEKNIAILHVYFSFGPKDD
;
A
#
# COMPACT_ATOMS: atom_id res chain seq x y z
N MET A 1 -27.21 10.04 -16.06
CA MET A 1 -26.54 11.09 -15.26
C MET A 1 -25.52 10.38 -14.41
N ASP A 2 -24.28 10.78 -14.63
CA ASP A 2 -23.02 10.22 -14.16
C ASP A 2 -22.97 10.04 -12.64
N ASN A 3 -22.65 8.83 -12.19
CA ASN A 3 -22.30 8.55 -10.81
C ASN A 3 -21.12 7.56 -10.80
N SER A 4 -20.02 7.99 -11.39
CA SER A 4 -18.76 7.25 -11.36
C SER A 4 -17.62 8.24 -11.19
N GLN A 5 -17.64 8.91 -10.03
CA GLN A 5 -16.44 9.54 -9.50
C GLN A 5 -15.52 8.43 -9.00
N PHE A 6 -14.90 7.73 -9.94
CA PHE A 6 -13.72 6.93 -9.68
C PHE A 6 -12.68 7.90 -9.14
N PHE A 7 -12.41 7.82 -7.84
CA PHE A 7 -11.14 8.28 -7.31
C PHE A 7 -10.07 7.38 -7.92
N CYS A 8 -9.64 7.71 -9.14
CA CYS A 8 -8.41 7.20 -9.72
C CYS A 8 -7.25 7.85 -8.97
N ALA A 9 -7.06 7.45 -7.71
CA ALA A 9 -5.75 7.51 -7.09
C ALA A 9 -4.99 6.26 -7.57
N SER A 10 -4.72 6.18 -8.87
CA SER A 10 -3.63 5.35 -9.35
C SER A 10 -2.37 6.13 -9.01
N SER A 11 -1.74 5.79 -7.90
CA SER A 11 -0.51 6.47 -7.47
C SER A 11 0.50 5.40 -7.19
N PHE A 12 1.12 4.96 -8.27
CA PHE A 12 2.42 4.31 -8.21
C PHE A 12 3.48 5.16 -7.52
N ASP A 13 3.21 6.43 -7.25
CA ASP A 13 4.05 7.33 -6.48
C ASP A 13 3.53 7.40 -5.03
N SER A 14 4.45 7.60 -4.08
CA SER A 14 4.04 7.80 -2.68
C SER A 14 3.08 8.99 -2.58
N PRO A 15 1.98 8.90 -1.80
CA PRO A 15 1.15 10.07 -1.55
C PRO A 15 2.03 11.18 -0.93
N PRO A 16 1.77 12.46 -1.26
CA PRO A 16 2.46 13.55 -0.59
C PRO A 16 2.19 13.42 0.90
N LEU A 17 3.23 13.06 1.66
CA LEU A 17 3.16 13.04 3.11
C LEU A 17 2.77 14.45 3.53
N SER A 18 1.55 14.63 4.04
CA SER A 18 1.17 15.89 4.64
C SER A 18 2.03 16.06 5.88
N VAL A 19 3.17 16.72 5.74
CA VAL A 19 3.91 17.30 6.86
C VAL A 19 3.09 18.51 7.32
N ALA A 20 1.93 18.22 7.91
CA ALA A 20 1.09 19.22 8.52
C ALA A 20 1.45 19.26 10.00
N GLY A 21 2.28 20.24 10.34
CA GLY A 21 2.39 20.93 11.62
C GLY A 21 2.06 20.16 12.90
N ALA A 22 3.10 19.94 13.72
CA ALA A 22 2.97 19.64 15.13
C ALA A 22 1.96 20.59 15.82
N THR A 23 0.74 20.11 16.00
CA THR A 23 -0.21 20.65 16.97
C THR A 23 -0.71 19.47 17.79
N THR A 24 -0.50 19.60 19.09
CA THR A 24 -0.63 18.56 20.08
C THR A 24 -2.08 18.06 20.19
N SER A 25 -2.41 16.95 19.55
CA SER A 25 -3.42 16.06 20.11
C SER A 25 -2.69 14.94 20.84
N ARG A 26 -3.06 14.76 22.12
CA ARG A 26 -2.41 13.85 23.07
C ARG A 26 -2.66 12.39 22.69
N TRP A 27 -2.07 11.88 21.62
CA TRP A 27 -2.02 10.44 21.37
C TRP A 27 -0.87 9.83 22.17
N ARG A 28 -1.05 9.84 23.49
CA ARG A 28 -0.32 8.91 24.35
C ARG A 28 -0.92 7.52 24.10
N SER A 29 -0.17 6.69 23.37
CA SER A 29 -0.11 5.23 23.55
C SER A 29 -1.27 4.35 23.07
N HIS A 30 -2.33 4.86 22.43
CA HIS A 30 -3.35 4.01 21.83
C HIS A 30 -3.31 4.14 20.32
N SER A 31 -2.80 3.11 19.65
CA SER A 31 -3.09 2.89 18.23
C SER A 31 -4.62 2.94 18.04
N PRO A 32 -5.13 3.61 17.00
CA PRO A 32 -6.55 3.72 16.78
C PRO A 32 -7.19 2.31 16.64
N ASP A 33 -8.38 2.13 17.22
CA ASP A 33 -9.10 0.84 17.18
C ASP A 33 -9.51 0.44 15.75
N PHE A 34 -9.66 1.42 14.87
CA PHE A 34 -9.91 1.23 13.43
C PHE A 34 -9.32 2.39 12.63
N VAL A 35 -8.98 2.13 11.37
CA VAL A 35 -8.51 3.14 10.41
C VAL A 35 -9.24 2.99 9.08
N LEU A 36 -9.37 4.10 8.34
CA LEU A 36 -9.82 4.04 6.96
C LEU A 36 -8.60 3.76 6.07
N LEU A 37 -8.61 2.64 5.36
CA LEU A 37 -7.51 2.21 4.50
C LEU A 37 -7.83 2.50 3.02
N ASP A 38 -6.87 3.06 2.31
CA ASP A 38 -6.93 3.20 0.85
C ASP A 38 -7.04 1.82 0.19
N LYS A 39 -7.83 1.70 -0.88
CA LYS A 39 -8.05 0.44 -1.59
C LYS A 39 -6.88 0.08 -2.51
N VAL A 40 -6.06 1.06 -2.86
CA VAL A 40 -4.94 0.94 -3.78
C VAL A 40 -3.64 1.03 -3.00
N ALA A 41 -2.69 0.16 -3.32
CA ALA A 41 -1.35 0.21 -2.74
C ALA A 41 -0.40 0.94 -3.67
N TYR A 42 0.53 1.71 -3.12
CA TYR A 42 1.60 2.33 -3.89
C TYR A 42 2.89 1.48 -3.84
N LEU A 43 3.72 1.59 -4.87
CA LEU A 43 4.97 0.85 -4.98
C LEU A 43 6.16 1.70 -4.51
N ALA A 44 6.80 1.33 -3.40
CA ALA A 44 7.99 2.03 -2.92
C ALA A 44 8.87 1.14 -2.05
N ASP A 45 10.18 1.40 -2.04
CA ASP A 45 11.12 0.77 -1.09
C ASP A 45 11.02 1.43 0.28
N ARG A 46 9.99 1.03 1.04
CA ARG A 46 9.75 1.50 2.42
C ARG A 46 9.33 0.36 3.32
N ARG A 47 9.92 0.31 4.51
CA ARG A 47 9.64 -0.69 5.55
C ARG A 47 9.37 -0.03 6.90
N ASN A 48 8.61 -0.69 7.76
CA ASN A 48 8.36 -0.28 9.14
C ASN A 48 8.02 -1.51 10.01
N GLY A 49 7.59 -1.30 11.26
CA GLY A 49 7.27 -2.41 12.18
C GLY A 49 6.09 -3.30 11.75
N THR A 50 5.35 -2.93 10.70
CA THR A 50 4.24 -3.73 10.14
C THR A 50 4.65 -4.53 8.90
N THR A 51 5.94 -4.46 8.50
CA THR A 51 6.40 -5.12 7.28
C THR A 51 6.25 -6.63 7.35
N ALA A 52 5.51 -7.18 6.39
CA ALA A 52 5.42 -8.61 6.13
C ALA A 52 6.10 -8.93 4.79
N GLU A 53 6.71 -10.11 4.68
CA GLU A 53 7.38 -10.58 3.47
C GLU A 53 6.82 -11.94 3.04
N ALA A 54 6.65 -12.12 1.73
CA ALA A 54 6.23 -13.37 1.11
C ALA A 54 6.97 -13.58 -0.21
N PHE A 55 6.92 -14.82 -0.72
CA PHE A 55 7.59 -15.20 -1.95
C PHE A 55 6.60 -15.66 -3.01
N GLY A 56 6.78 -15.14 -4.23
CA GLY A 56 6.10 -15.63 -5.41
C GLY A 56 6.59 -17.02 -5.84
N ARG A 57 5.85 -17.66 -6.74
CA ARG A 57 6.17 -19.01 -7.24
C ARG A 57 7.56 -19.10 -7.89
N ALA A 58 8.06 -18.01 -8.48
CA ALA A 58 9.39 -17.97 -9.09
C ALA A 58 10.48 -17.39 -8.14
N GLY A 59 10.20 -17.34 -6.84
CA GLY A 59 11.16 -16.90 -5.82
C GLY A 59 11.27 -15.40 -5.63
N GLN A 60 10.41 -14.60 -6.27
CA GLN A 60 10.42 -13.15 -6.08
C GLN A 60 9.97 -12.78 -4.67
N SER A 61 10.74 -11.95 -3.97
CA SER A 61 10.30 -11.38 -2.69
C SER A 61 9.28 -10.27 -2.92
N VAL A 62 8.24 -10.27 -2.10
CA VAL A 62 7.22 -9.22 -2.03
C VAL A 62 7.08 -8.83 -0.57
N GLN A 63 7.24 -7.54 -0.31
CA GLN A 63 7.18 -6.95 1.01
C GLN A 63 6.07 -5.92 1.08
N VAL A 64 5.34 -5.93 2.19
CA VAL A 64 4.11 -5.15 2.35
C VAL A 64 4.16 -4.44 3.69
N SER A 65 3.88 -3.13 3.72
CA SER A 65 3.88 -2.32 4.94
C SER A 65 2.68 -1.37 5.01
N PHE A 66 2.07 -1.23 6.18
CA PHE A 66 0.98 -0.28 6.44
C PHE A 66 1.50 1.06 6.94
N TRP A 67 0.91 2.15 6.47
CA TRP A 67 1.20 3.52 6.90
C TRP A 67 -0.08 4.15 7.44
N LEU A 68 -0.16 4.28 8.76
CA LEU A 68 -1.31 4.86 9.43
C LEU A 68 -1.29 6.39 9.31
N ALA A 69 -2.42 6.97 8.95
CA ALA A 69 -2.62 8.41 8.92
C ALA A 69 -3.55 8.85 10.06
N ASP A 70 -3.36 10.07 10.54
CA ASP A 70 -4.26 10.67 11.52
C ASP A 70 -5.63 10.95 10.89
N PRO A 71 -6.75 10.61 11.56
CA PRO A 71 -8.08 10.95 11.07
C PRO A 71 -8.23 12.46 10.81
N PRO A 72 -8.87 12.88 9.69
CA PRO A 72 -9.66 12.07 8.75
C PRO A 72 -8.88 11.45 7.58
N GLY A 73 -7.54 11.46 7.60
CA GLY A 73 -6.71 10.95 6.52
C GLY A 73 -6.90 9.44 6.26
N LEU A 74 -6.69 9.02 5.01
CA LEU A 74 -6.62 7.60 4.66
C LEU A 74 -5.25 7.05 5.06
N SER A 75 -5.26 5.90 5.71
CA SER A 75 -4.07 5.07 5.85
C SER A 75 -3.75 4.41 4.51
N HIS A 76 -2.48 4.09 4.26
CA HIS A 76 -2.03 3.55 2.98
C HIS A 76 -1.27 2.23 3.14
N LEU A 77 -1.18 1.51 2.03
CA LEU A 77 -0.43 0.28 1.88
C LEU A 77 0.75 0.50 0.91
N CYS A 78 1.94 0.10 1.34
CA CYS A 78 3.15 0.13 0.53
C CYS A 78 3.52 -1.28 0.13
N VAL A 79 3.71 -1.53 -1.16
CA VAL A 79 4.23 -2.80 -1.69
C VAL A 79 5.63 -2.57 -2.25
N HIS A 80 6.58 -3.42 -1.91
CA HIS A 80 7.94 -3.40 -2.40
C HIS A 80 8.33 -4.79 -2.90
N GLY A 81 8.83 -4.88 -4.12
CA GLY A 81 9.46 -6.10 -4.62
C GLY A 81 10.96 -5.92 -4.73
N PRO A 82 11.78 -6.44 -3.80
CA PRO A 82 13.23 -6.37 -3.92
C PRO A 82 13.71 -6.94 -5.24
N GLY A 83 14.43 -6.14 -6.04
CA GLY A 83 14.90 -6.53 -7.37
C GLY A 83 13.82 -6.53 -8.46
N LEU A 84 12.58 -6.15 -8.14
CA LEU A 84 11.50 -5.95 -9.10
C LEU A 84 11.35 -4.46 -9.43
N LYS A 85 11.11 -4.17 -10.70
CA LYS A 85 10.73 -2.85 -11.19
C LYS A 85 9.21 -2.70 -11.16
N LYS A 86 8.74 -1.46 -11.16
CA LYS A 86 7.31 -1.12 -11.32
C LYS A 86 6.67 -1.80 -12.53
N THR A 87 7.41 -1.97 -13.62
CA THR A 87 6.97 -2.64 -14.86
C THR A 87 6.85 -4.16 -14.74
N ASP A 88 7.41 -4.77 -13.69
CA ASP A 88 7.28 -6.20 -13.41
C ASP A 88 5.96 -6.52 -12.67
N PHE A 89 5.19 -5.48 -12.29
CA PHE A 89 3.82 -5.61 -11.79
C PHE A 89 2.84 -5.39 -12.95
N ALA A 90 1.98 -6.38 -13.23
CA ALA A 90 1.07 -6.32 -14.36
C ALA A 90 -0.08 -5.33 -14.14
N GLU A 91 -0.51 -5.18 -12.89
CA GLU A 91 -1.45 -4.16 -12.46
C GLU A 91 -1.05 -3.61 -11.07
N GLU A 92 -1.65 -2.48 -10.72
CA GLU A 92 -1.45 -1.87 -9.41
C GLU A 92 -1.96 -2.83 -8.31
N PRO A 93 -1.18 -3.09 -7.24
CA PRO A 93 -1.63 -3.97 -6.18
C PRO A 93 -2.83 -3.40 -5.43
N ARG A 94 -3.78 -4.26 -5.05
CA ARG A 94 -5.06 -3.84 -4.46
C ARG A 94 -5.43 -4.66 -3.23
N ILE A 95 -6.16 -4.03 -2.33
CA ILE A 95 -6.79 -4.70 -1.19
C ILE A 95 -8.15 -5.25 -1.62
N VAL A 96 -8.32 -6.56 -1.48
CA VAL A 96 -9.57 -7.26 -1.80
C VAL A 96 -10.53 -7.22 -0.62
N ASN A 97 -10.02 -7.49 0.58
CA ASN A 97 -10.79 -7.48 1.81
C ASN A 97 -9.89 -7.24 3.02
N ALA A 98 -10.45 -6.76 4.12
CA ALA A 98 -9.79 -6.63 5.41
C ALA A 98 -10.74 -7.00 6.54
N GLU A 99 -10.28 -7.85 7.46
CA GLU A 99 -11.00 -8.20 8.67
C GLU A 99 -10.05 -8.14 9.87
N LYS A 100 -10.41 -7.32 10.87
CA LYS A 100 -9.61 -7.10 12.10
C LYS A 100 -8.15 -6.75 11.77
N ASN A 101 -7.25 -7.73 11.91
CA ASN A 101 -5.80 -7.60 11.72
C ASN A 101 -5.29 -8.36 10.48
N ILE A 102 -6.19 -8.77 9.58
CA ILE A 102 -5.87 -9.50 8.34
C ILE A 102 -6.32 -8.67 7.14
N ALA A 103 -5.44 -8.51 6.16
CA ALA A 103 -5.76 -7.95 4.86
C ALA A 103 -5.45 -8.97 3.76
N ILE A 104 -6.37 -9.12 2.82
CA ILE A 104 -6.19 -9.95 1.62
C ILE A 104 -5.79 -9.02 0.49
N LEU A 105 -4.60 -9.24 -0.06
CA LEU A 105 -4.05 -8.46 -1.15
C LEU A 105 -4.07 -9.25 -2.45
N HIS A 106 -4.25 -8.53 -3.54
CA HIS A 106 -4.08 -9.02 -4.88
C HIS A 106 -2.87 -8.35 -5.53
N VAL A 107 -1.92 -9.16 -5.98
CA VAL A 107 -0.70 -8.71 -6.63
C VAL A 107 -0.50 -9.54 -7.89
N TYR A 108 -0.45 -8.88 -9.04
CA TYR A 108 -0.14 -9.53 -10.30
C TYR A 108 1.23 -9.11 -10.82
N PHE A 109 1.92 -10.08 -11.39
CA PHE A 109 3.22 -9.88 -11.97
C PHE A 109 3.17 -10.09 -13.47
N SER A 110 3.89 -9.24 -14.20
CA SER A 110 4.10 -9.37 -15.62
C SER A 110 5.39 -10.16 -15.85
N PHE A 111 5.27 -11.32 -16.47
CA PHE A 111 6.42 -12.08 -16.96
C PHE A 111 6.24 -12.34 -18.45
N GLY A 112 6.99 -11.58 -19.25
CA GLY A 112 7.21 -11.82 -20.68
C GLY A 112 8.71 -12.02 -20.94
N PRO A 113 9.10 -12.50 -22.13
CA PRO A 113 10.52 -12.55 -22.50
C PRO A 113 11.10 -11.14 -22.39
N LYS A 114 12.11 -10.98 -21.53
CA LYS A 114 12.97 -9.81 -21.54
C LYS A 114 13.96 -10.08 -22.68
N ASP A 115 13.68 -9.55 -23.86
CA ASP A 115 14.68 -9.51 -24.93
C ASP A 115 15.87 -8.68 -24.40
N ASP A 116 17.06 -9.29 -24.46
CA ASP A 116 18.38 -8.75 -24.06
C ASP A 116 18.93 -7.82 -25.15
#